data_AF-A0A1D6LL60-F1
#
_entry.id   AF-A0A1D6LL60-F1
#
_cell.length_a   1.000
_cell.length_b   1.000
_cell.length_c   1.000
_cell.angle_alpha   90.00
_cell.angle_beta   90.00
_cell.angle_gamma   90.00
#
_symmetry.space_group_name_H-M   'P 1'
#
loop_
_entity.id
_entity.type
_entity.pdbx_description
1 polymer ?
#
loop_
_entity_poly.entity_id
_entity_poly.type
_entity_poly.pdbx_seq_one_letter_code
_entity_poly.pdbx_strand_id
1 'polypeptide(L)'
;MALAAIYNLFIINKSGGLIYYKDYGSAGRMDTNDSLRLASLWHSMHAISQQLSPTPGCTGIDLLQAHNFDLHCFQSLTGMLSA
;
A
#
# COMPACT_ATOMS: atom_id res chain seq x y z
N MET A 1 9.53 -20.46 -11.28
CA MET A 1 8.26 -19.71 -11.28
C MET A 1 7.89 -19.51 -9.82
N ALA A 2 8.07 -18.32 -9.26
CA ALA A 2 7.63 -18.06 -7.89
C ALA A 2 6.10 -18.08 -7.88
N LEU A 3 5.50 -18.88 -7.00
CA LEU A 3 4.06 -18.81 -6.73
C LEU A 3 3.77 -17.39 -6.21
N ALA A 4 2.76 -16.72 -6.77
CA ALA A 4 2.28 -15.46 -6.22
C ALA A 4 1.81 -15.72 -4.79
N ALA A 5 2.57 -15.21 -3.83
CA ALA A 5 2.26 -15.31 -2.41
C ALA A 5 1.95 -13.91 -1.89
N ILE A 6 0.84 -13.78 -1.17
CA ILE A 6 0.52 -12.55 -0.44
C ILE A 6 1.30 -12.60 0.86
N TYR A 7 2.16 -11.59 1.09
CA TYR A 7 2.94 -11.48 2.33
C TYR A 7 2.13 -10.77 3.42
N ASN A 8 1.62 -9.59 3.10
CA ASN A 8 0.87 -8.74 4.01
C ASN A 8 -0.33 -8.12 3.28
N LEU A 9 -1.38 -7.79 4.03
CA LEU A 9 -2.53 -7.01 3.58
C LEU A 9 -2.75 -5.84 4.53
N PHE A 10 -2.81 -4.64 3.97
CA PHE A 10 -3.08 -3.39 4.66
C PHE A 10 -4.40 -2.81 4.15
N ILE A 11 -5.29 -2.42 5.06
CA ILE A 11 -6.43 -1.55 4.72
C ILE A 11 -6.22 -0.23 5.43
N ILE A 12 -6.18 0.84 4.66
CA ILE A 12 -5.90 2.20 5.08
C ILE A 12 -7.15 3.03 4.81
N ASN A 13 -7.60 3.78 5.81
CA ASN A 13 -8.75 4.65 5.66
C ASN A 13 -8.44 5.90 4.82
N LYS A 14 -9.48 6.70 4.57
CA LYS A 14 -9.39 7.94 3.79
C LYS A 14 -8.42 8.97 4.37
N SER A 15 -8.17 8.94 5.68
CA SER A 15 -7.28 9.87 6.38
C SER A 15 -5.82 9.38 6.44
N GLY A 16 -5.50 8.22 5.82
CA GLY A 16 -4.15 7.64 5.85
C GLY A 16 -3.82 6.83 7.11
N GLY A 17 -4.82 6.49 7.91
CA GLY A 17 -4.68 5.62 9.08
C GLY A 17 -4.91 4.15 8.73
N LEU A 18 -4.04 3.27 9.22
CA LEU A 18 -4.20 1.81 9.11
C LEU A 18 -5.40 1.35 9.95
N ILE A 19 -6.37 0.70 9.31
CA ILE A 19 -7.58 0.16 9.97
C ILE A 19 -7.60 -1.37 10.01
N TYR A 20 -6.80 -2.03 9.17
CA TYR A 20 -6.63 -3.48 9.20
C TYR A 20 -5.23 -3.85 8.73
N TYR A 21 -4.61 -4.80 9.42
CA TYR A 21 -3.34 -5.39 9.04
C TYR A 21 -3.41 -6.91 9.20
N LYS A 22 -3.01 -7.62 8.17
CA LYS A 22 -2.90 -9.07 8.20
C LYS A 22 -1.58 -9.52 7.59
N ASP A 23 -0.82 -10.21 8.41
CA ASP A 23 0.40 -10.90 8.01
C ASP A 23 0.05 -12.35 7.63
N TYR A 24 0.48 -12.76 6.44
CA TYR A 24 0.33 -14.10 5.87
C TYR A 24 1.69 -14.80 5.69
N GLY A 25 2.80 -14.09 5.90
CA GLY A 25 4.16 -14.59 5.71
C GLY A 25 4.81 -15.12 6.99
N SER A 26 5.86 -15.91 6.83
CA SER A 26 6.73 -16.33 7.94
C SER A 26 8.00 -15.46 8.07
N ALA A 27 8.24 -14.57 7.11
CA ALA A 27 9.48 -13.80 7.00
C ALA A 27 9.24 -12.34 7.41
N GLY A 28 9.77 -11.94 8.56
CA GLY A 28 9.88 -10.53 8.96
C GLY A 28 8.53 -9.89 9.31
N ARG A 29 7.92 -10.35 10.40
CA ARG A 29 6.72 -9.72 10.95
C ARG A 29 7.02 -8.28 11.34
N MET A 30 6.35 -7.31 10.70
CA MET A 30 6.40 -5.92 11.13
C MET A 30 5.71 -5.77 12.49
N ASP A 31 6.29 -4.92 13.34
CA ASP A 31 5.61 -4.51 14.57
C ASP A 31 4.45 -3.56 14.26
N THR A 32 3.59 -3.33 15.25
CA THR A 32 2.42 -2.47 15.09
C THR A 32 2.79 -1.05 14.64
N ASN A 33 3.85 -0.47 15.20
CA ASN A 33 4.26 0.89 14.86
C ASN A 33 4.80 0.96 13.44
N ASP A 34 5.54 -0.06 13.00
CA ASP A 34 6.05 -0.14 11.64
C ASP A 34 4.92 -0.27 10.63
N SER A 35 3.91 -1.09 10.92
CA SER A 35 2.71 -1.20 10.08
C SER A 35 1.96 0.12 9.95
N LEU A 36 1.80 0.86 11.06
CA LEU A 36 1.19 2.18 11.07
C LEU A 36 2.00 3.19 10.24
N ARG A 37 3.32 3.22 10.41
CA ARG A 37 4.22 4.10 9.64
C ARG A 37 4.13 3.78 8.16
N LEU A 38 4.22 2.51 7.77
CA LEU A 38 4.18 2.08 6.37
C LEU A 38 2.86 2.49 5.72
N ALA A 39 1.73 2.29 6.40
CA ALA A 39 0.42 2.69 5.90
C ALA A 39 0.32 4.21 5.65
N SER A 40 0.76 5.03 6.62
CA SER A 40 0.74 6.48 6.47
C SER A 40 1.70 6.97 5.38
N LEU A 41 2.89 6.37 5.26
CA LEU A 41 3.83 6.66 4.18
C LEU A 41 3.26 6.29 2.82
N TRP A 42 2.65 5.11 2.70
CA TRP A 42 2.02 4.66 1.46
C TRP A 42 0.92 5.61 1.02
N HIS A 43 0.05 6.03 1.95
CA HIS A 43 -1.01 7.00 1.68
C HIS A 43 -0.47 8.34 1.17
N SER A 44 0.56 8.90 1.83
CA SER A 44 1.20 10.14 1.37
C SER A 44 1.85 9.98 0.01
N MET A 45 2.55 8.87 -0.23
CA MET A 45 3.21 8.59 -1.51
C MET A 45 2.21 8.50 -2.65
N HIS A 46 1.09 7.79 -2.41
CA HIS A 46 -0.03 7.69 -3.36
C HIS A 46 -0.58 9.07 -3.73
N ALA A 47 -0.85 9.92 -2.73
CA ALA A 47 -1.37 11.27 -2.95
C ALA A 47 -0.37 12.19 -3.68
N ILE A 48 0.92 12.12 -3.33
CA ILE A 48 1.98 12.90 -3.98
C ILE A 48 2.14 12.49 -5.44
N SER A 49 2.07 11.19 -5.74
CA SER A 49 2.20 10.70 -7.12
C SER A 49 1.13 11.25 -8.05
N GLN A 50 -0.09 11.47 -7.56
CA GLN A 50 -1.17 12.12 -8.32
C GLN A 50 -0.79 13.55 -8.72
N GLN A 51 -0.11 14.29 -7.83
CA GLN A 51 0.31 15.67 -8.07
C GLN A 51 1.54 15.77 -8.97
N LEU A 52 2.44 14.78 -8.89
CA LEU A 52 3.65 14.73 -9.70
C LEU A 52 3.42 14.18 -11.11
N SER A 53 2.27 13.58 -11.37
CA SER A 53 1.98 12.97 -12.66
C SER A 53 2.12 13.99 -13.80
N PRO A 54 2.93 13.69 -14.84
CA PRO A 54 3.03 14.54 -16.03
C PRO A 54 1.80 14.41 -16.93
N THR A 55 0.95 13.40 -16.71
CA THR A 55 -0.23 13.11 -17.50
C THR A 55 -1.52 13.35 -16.72
N PRO A 56 -2.53 14.00 -17.33
CA PRO A 56 -3.83 14.15 -16.72
C PRO A 56 -4.52 12.79 -16.56
N GLY A 57 -5.29 12.63 -15.47
CA GLY A 57 -6.05 11.41 -15.21
C GLY A 57 -5.34 10.34 -14.39
N CYS A 58 -4.12 10.60 -13.88
CA CYS A 58 -3.48 9.68 -12.95
C CYS A 58 -4.15 9.68 -11.57
N THR A 59 -4.46 8.48 -11.08
CA THR A 59 -5.18 8.24 -9.82
C THR A 59 -4.26 7.78 -8.69
N GLY A 60 -2.95 7.79 -8.89
CA GLY A 60 -1.94 7.51 -7.88
C GLY A 60 -1.06 6.32 -8.26
N ILE A 61 -0.58 5.59 -7.25
CA ILE A 61 0.27 4.40 -7.42
C ILE A 61 -0.62 3.16 -7.40
N ASP A 62 -0.57 2.37 -8.47
CA ASP A 62 -1.26 1.07 -8.53
C ASP A 62 -0.31 -0.10 -8.20
N LEU A 63 1.00 0.08 -8.41
CA LEU A 63 2.03 -0.92 -8.20
C LEU A 63 3.38 -0.27 -7.90
N LEU A 64 4.02 -0.68 -6.81
CA LEU A 64 5.44 -0.44 -6.54
C LEU A 64 6.16 -1.79 -6.57
N GLN A 65 7.08 -1.96 -7.52
CA GLN A 65 7.90 -3.16 -7.64
C GLN A 65 9.27 -2.94 -7.02
N ALA A 66 9.70 -3.89 -6.20
CA ALA A 66 11.03 -3.93 -5.60
C ALA A 66 11.73 -5.25 -5.93
N HIS A 67 13.00 -5.37 -5.56
CA HIS A 67 13.78 -6.58 -5.86
C HIS A 67 13.20 -7.86 -5.21
N ASN A 68 12.53 -7.73 -4.06
CA ASN A 68 12.10 -8.88 -3.24
C ASN A 68 10.58 -9.00 -3.12
N PHE A 69 9.83 -7.94 -3.41
CA PHE A 69 8.39 -7.92 -3.25
C PHE A 69 7.78 -6.88 -4.19
N ASP A 70 6.51 -7.09 -4.50
CA ASP A 70 5.67 -6.12 -5.18
C ASP A 70 4.58 -5.67 -4.21
N LEU A 71 4.34 -4.36 -4.15
CA LEU A 71 3.29 -3.74 -3.36
C LEU A 71 2.22 -3.22 -4.31
N HIS A 72 1.07 -3.90 -4.30
CA HIS A 72 -0.07 -3.56 -5.13
C HIS A 72 -0.98 -2.59 -4.39
N CYS A 73 -1.66 -1.69 -5.09
CA CYS A 73 -2.61 -0.79 -4.46
C CYS A 73 -3.94 -0.78 -5.19
N PHE A 74 -5.01 -0.78 -4.39
CA PHE A 74 -6.37 -0.63 -4.84
C PHE A 74 -7.05 0.47 -4.02
N GLN A 75 -7.52 1.51 -4.70
CA GLN A 75 -8.32 2.56 -4.07
C GLN A 75 -9.82 2.32 -4.33
N SER A 76 -10.61 2.22 -3.26
CA SER A 76 -12.07 2.13 -3.37
C SER A 76 -12.68 3.46 -3.81
N LEU A 77 -13.87 3.41 -4.40
CA LEU A 77 -14.69 4.60 -4.74
C LEU A 77 -14.99 5.48 -3.51
N THR A 78 -14.99 4.91 -2.31
CA THR A 78 -15.21 5.63 -1.05
C THR A 78 -13.92 6.27 -0.48
N GLY A 79 -12.76 6.02 -1.11
CA GLY A 79 -11.47 6.60 -0.76
C GLY A 79 -10.66 5.81 0.25
N MET A 80 -10.95 4.52 0.47
CA MET A 80 -10.10 3.62 1.26
C MET A 80 -9.02 3.00 0.36
N LEU A 81 -7.81 2.82 0.87
CA LEU A 81 -6.70 2.16 0.15
C LEU A 81 -6.51 0.75 0.70
N SER A 82 -6.39 -0.22 -0.19
CA SER A 82 -5.90 -1.57 0.10
C SER A 82 -4.51 -1.70 -0.52
N ALA A 83 -3.53 -2.12 0.28
CA ALA A 83 -2.15 -2.33 -0.16
C ALA A 83 -1.62 -3.69 0.30
#